data_AF-A0A017HRP7-F1
#
_entry.id   AF-A0A017HRP7-F1
#
_cell.length_a   1.000
_cell.length_b   1.000
_cell.length_c   1.000
_cell.angle_alpha   90.00
_cell.angle_beta   90.00
_cell.angle_gamma   90.00
#
_symmetry.space_group_name_H-M   'P 1'
#
loop_
_entity.id
_entity.type
_entity.pdbx_description
1 polymer ?
#
loop_
_entity_poly.entity_id
_entity_poly.type
_entity_poly.pdbx_seq_one_letter_code
_entity_poly.pdbx_strand_id
1 'polypeptide(L)'
;MADAAKQDSAVATAAEAISLDEFSGLLEKDFRVKDTESEKLQALVQNLARAAMETSGTATISGNAIKSVKSLIAGIDRMLSAQVNEIMHCEEMRTIEGTWRGLHYLVNNTETDQKLKIRVMNITKDQLADTLEDFEGQMWDQSPVFKKVYSDEYSMFGGEPFGVIIGGLRVQPPSP
;
A
#
# COMPACT_ATOMS: atom_id res chain seq x y z
N MET A 1 47.52 61.64 -19.53
CA MET A 1 46.55 61.18 -18.51
C MET A 1 45.30 60.71 -19.23
N ALA A 2 45.44 59.59 -19.93
CA ALA A 2 44.42 58.92 -20.71
C ALA A 2 44.64 57.45 -20.38
N ASP A 3 43.90 56.93 -19.40
CA ASP A 3 43.70 55.50 -19.10
C ASP A 3 42.99 55.38 -17.75
N ALA A 4 41.66 55.49 -17.76
CA ALA A 4 40.80 55.07 -16.64
C ALA A 4 39.33 54.89 -17.08
N ALA A 5 39.08 54.61 -18.36
CA ALA A 5 37.74 54.42 -18.92
C ALA A 5 37.69 53.16 -19.77
N LYS A 6 37.91 52.00 -19.15
CA LYS A 6 37.61 50.67 -19.71
C LYS A 6 37.90 49.58 -18.68
N GLN A 7 36.88 49.13 -17.96
CA GLN A 7 36.69 47.77 -17.44
C GLN A 7 35.60 47.80 -16.38
N ASP A 8 34.34 47.74 -16.80
CA ASP A 8 33.24 47.34 -15.89
C ASP A 8 32.01 46.81 -16.65
N SER A 9 32.25 46.10 -17.76
CA SER A 9 31.16 45.58 -18.59
C SER A 9 31.52 44.25 -19.25
N ALA A 10 31.78 43.20 -18.46
CA ALA A 10 31.93 41.84 -19.03
C ALA A 10 31.88 40.68 -18.02
N VAL A 11 30.93 40.62 -17.06
CA VAL A 11 30.64 39.34 -16.36
C VAL A 11 29.16 39.25 -15.96
N ALA A 12 28.26 39.32 -16.94
CA ALA A 12 26.84 39.04 -16.69
C ALA A 12 26.12 38.65 -17.99
N THR A 13 26.49 37.53 -18.60
CA THR A 13 25.67 36.89 -19.63
C THR A 13 26.14 35.46 -19.90
N ALA A 14 25.24 34.51 -19.65
CA ALA A 14 25.07 33.20 -20.30
C ALA A 14 24.56 32.15 -19.30
N ALA A 15 23.39 32.40 -18.71
CA ALA A 15 22.48 31.29 -18.41
C ALA A 15 21.62 31.12 -19.66
N GLU A 16 22.19 30.49 -20.69
CA GLU A 16 21.40 30.04 -21.83
C GLU A 16 20.34 29.08 -21.30
N ALA A 17 19.08 29.42 -21.55
CA ALA A 17 17.97 28.52 -21.35
C ALA A 17 18.15 27.39 -22.37
N ILE A 18 18.85 26.32 -21.96
CA ILE A 18 19.00 25.11 -22.76
C ILE A 18 17.59 24.64 -23.11
N SER A 19 17.29 24.62 -24.41
CA SER A 19 16.00 24.14 -24.88
C SER A 19 15.89 22.63 -24.63
N LEU A 20 14.67 22.14 -24.36
CA LEU A 20 14.42 20.73 -24.09
C LEU A 20 14.98 19.81 -25.19
N ASP A 21 14.96 20.27 -26.45
CA ASP A 21 15.50 19.57 -27.62
C ASP A 21 17.03 19.50 -27.64
N GLU A 22 17.70 20.57 -27.22
CA GLU A 22 19.16 20.61 -27.10
C GLU A 22 19.65 19.74 -25.94
N PHE A 23 18.91 19.71 -24.84
CA PHE A 23 19.18 18.83 -23.71
C PHE A 23 18.98 17.35 -24.05
N SER A 24 17.92 17.00 -24.81
CA SER A 24 17.71 15.62 -25.27
C SER A 24 18.81 15.14 -26.21
N GLY A 25 19.32 16.01 -27.09
CA GLY A 25 20.44 15.68 -27.98
C GLY A 25 21.75 15.41 -27.23
N LEU A 26 21.99 16.10 -26.11
CA LEU A 26 23.13 15.83 -25.24
C LEU A 26 22.98 14.52 -24.46
N LEU A 27 21.76 14.17 -24.05
CA LEU A 27 21.43 12.92 -23.36
C LEU A 27 21.65 11.69 -24.24
N GLU A 28 21.22 11.70 -25.49
CA GLU A 28 21.43 10.57 -26.41
C GLU A 28 22.91 10.32 -26.68
N LYS A 29 23.71 11.39 -26.77
CA LYS A 29 25.14 11.32 -27.02
C LYS A 29 25.92 10.72 -25.84
N ASP A 30 25.56 11.07 -24.60
CA ASP A 30 26.29 10.62 -23.40
C ASP A 30 25.83 9.26 -22.88
N PHE A 31 24.56 8.86 -23.08
CA PHE A 31 24.02 7.62 -22.49
C PHE A 31 24.10 6.38 -23.38
N ARG A 32 24.45 6.48 -24.68
CA ARG A 32 24.57 5.34 -25.63
C ARG A 32 23.45 4.30 -25.46
N VAL A 33 22.20 4.78 -25.42
CA VAL A 33 21.02 3.95 -25.15
C VAL A 33 20.60 3.21 -26.42
N LYS A 34 20.10 1.97 -26.30
CA LYS A 34 19.47 1.27 -27.43
C LYS A 34 18.14 1.97 -27.77
N ASP A 35 17.84 2.15 -29.07
CA ASP A 35 16.66 2.89 -29.56
C ASP A 35 15.33 2.51 -28.86
N THR A 36 15.16 1.26 -28.44
CA THR A 36 13.94 0.77 -27.76
C THR A 36 13.69 1.34 -26.35
N GLU A 37 14.68 1.96 -25.71
CA GLU A 37 14.55 2.52 -24.35
C GLU A 37 14.65 4.05 -24.32
N SER A 38 14.97 4.69 -25.46
CA SER A 38 15.14 6.15 -25.55
C SER A 38 13.85 6.90 -25.19
N GLU A 39 12.69 6.45 -25.69
CA GLU A 39 11.39 7.09 -25.41
C GLU A 39 11.04 7.08 -23.91
N LYS A 40 11.30 5.97 -23.21
CA LYS A 40 11.06 5.86 -21.76
C LYS A 40 12.00 6.78 -20.97
N LEU A 41 13.26 6.86 -21.41
CA LEU A 41 14.27 7.72 -20.80
C LEU A 41 13.93 9.19 -20.99
N GLN A 42 13.52 9.59 -22.19
CA GLN A 42 13.04 10.94 -22.49
C GLN A 42 11.82 11.31 -21.63
N ALA A 43 10.83 10.41 -21.50
CA ALA A 43 9.68 10.63 -20.63
C ALA A 43 10.06 10.78 -19.14
N LEU A 44 11.00 9.97 -18.65
CA LEU A 44 11.52 10.07 -17.27
C LEU A 44 12.26 11.39 -17.03
N VAL A 45 13.09 11.81 -17.98
CA VAL A 45 13.83 13.08 -17.92
C VAL A 45 12.88 14.27 -17.95
N GLN A 46 11.86 14.26 -18.81
CA GLN A 46 10.84 15.31 -18.86
C GLN A 46 10.06 15.41 -17.54
N ASN A 47 9.66 14.27 -16.98
CA ASN A 47 8.97 14.23 -15.68
C ASN A 47 9.86 14.75 -14.55
N LEU A 48 11.16 14.41 -14.57
CA LEU A 48 12.13 14.89 -13.59
C LEU A 48 12.38 16.39 -13.73
N ALA A 49 12.50 16.90 -14.97
CA ALA A 49 12.64 18.33 -15.24
C ALA A 49 11.41 19.11 -14.76
N ARG A 50 10.20 18.60 -15.02
CA ARG A 50 8.96 19.20 -14.50
C ARG A 50 8.91 19.19 -12.97
N ALA A 51 9.19 18.05 -12.34
CA ALA A 51 9.21 17.93 -10.87
C ALA A 51 10.28 18.83 -10.23
N ALA A 52 11.45 18.97 -10.89
CA ALA A 52 12.48 19.89 -10.47
C ALA A 52 11.98 21.33 -10.56
N MET A 53 11.35 21.75 -11.66
CA MET A 53 10.80 23.11 -11.81
C MET A 53 9.71 23.43 -10.78
N GLU A 54 8.80 22.51 -10.51
CA GLU A 54 7.74 22.68 -9.49
C GLU A 54 8.31 22.77 -8.06
N THR A 55 9.41 22.07 -7.79
CA THR A 55 10.07 22.06 -6.46
C THR A 55 11.11 23.19 -6.30
N SER A 56 11.54 23.84 -7.40
CA SER A 56 12.64 24.83 -7.44
C SER A 56 12.26 26.23 -6.94
N GLY A 57 11.33 26.34 -5.99
CA GLY A 57 11.26 27.51 -5.12
C GLY A 57 12.42 27.58 -4.12
N THR A 58 13.12 26.46 -3.84
CA THR A 58 14.05 26.38 -2.69
C THR A 58 15.28 25.48 -2.84
N ALA A 59 15.58 24.87 -3.98
CA ALA A 59 16.73 23.98 -4.08
C ALA A 59 17.65 24.36 -5.25
N THR A 60 18.71 25.10 -4.93
CA THR A 60 19.90 25.19 -5.79
C THR A 60 20.32 23.77 -6.15
N ILE A 61 20.28 23.44 -7.45
CA ILE A 61 20.82 22.18 -7.97
C ILE A 61 22.33 22.23 -7.75
N SER A 62 22.78 21.88 -6.53
CA SER A 62 24.20 21.74 -6.23
C SER A 62 24.77 20.67 -7.14
N GLY A 63 26.05 20.81 -7.54
CA GLY A 63 26.73 20.06 -8.61
C GLY A 63 26.85 18.53 -8.48
N ASN A 64 25.89 17.88 -7.83
CA ASN A 64 25.81 16.44 -7.65
C ASN A 64 24.38 15.98 -7.95
N ALA A 65 24.03 15.86 -9.24
CA ALA A 65 22.70 15.48 -9.73
C ALA A 65 22.15 14.23 -9.04
N ILE A 66 23.02 13.27 -8.70
CA ILE A 66 22.69 12.06 -7.96
C ILE A 66 22.07 12.38 -6.57
N LYS A 67 22.59 13.40 -5.87
CA LYS A 67 22.06 13.82 -4.57
C LYS A 67 20.68 14.45 -4.71
N SER A 68 20.45 15.24 -5.75
CA SER A 68 19.14 15.83 -6.06
C SER A 68 18.11 14.74 -6.40
N VAL A 69 18.47 13.76 -7.23
CA VAL A 69 17.59 12.61 -7.55
C VAL A 69 17.23 11.81 -6.29
N LYS A 70 18.21 11.51 -5.41
CA LYS A 70 17.93 10.85 -4.13
C LYS A 70 17.00 11.65 -3.24
N SER A 71 17.12 12.98 -3.25
CA SER A 71 16.22 13.87 -2.49
C SER A 71 14.80 13.84 -3.04
N LEU A 72 14.63 13.77 -4.37
CA LEU A 72 13.31 13.64 -5.00
C LEU A 72 12.67 12.28 -4.67
N ILE A 73 13.42 11.18 -4.78
CA ILE A 73 12.95 9.84 -4.39
C ILE A 73 12.51 9.83 -2.92
N ALA A 74 13.32 10.38 -2.01
CA ALA A 74 12.96 10.48 -0.61
C ALA A 74 11.70 11.34 -0.36
N GLY A 75 11.46 12.36 -1.19
CA GLY A 75 10.22 13.14 -1.17
C GLY A 75 9.00 12.31 -1.56
N ILE A 76 9.12 11.57 -2.67
CA ILE A 76 8.07 10.65 -3.15
C ILE A 76 7.80 9.56 -2.11
N ASP A 77 8.84 8.94 -1.56
CA ASP A 77 8.71 7.90 -0.53
C ASP A 77 7.99 8.42 0.71
N ARG A 78 8.22 9.67 1.11
CA ARG A 78 7.47 10.30 2.22
C ARG A 78 6.00 10.49 1.88
N MET A 79 5.68 10.95 0.67
CA MET A 79 4.30 11.13 0.22
C MET A 79 3.56 9.79 0.14
N LEU A 80 4.19 8.78 -0.45
CA LEU A 80 3.66 7.41 -0.53
C LEU A 80 3.49 6.82 0.87
N SER A 81 4.49 6.94 1.74
CA SER A 81 4.41 6.47 3.12
C SER A 81 3.27 7.14 3.86
N ALA A 82 3.10 8.46 3.75
CA ALA A 82 2.00 9.17 4.38
C ALA A 82 0.64 8.66 3.89
N GLN A 83 0.47 8.50 2.58
CA GLN A 83 -0.79 8.03 2.01
C GLN A 83 -1.10 6.58 2.38
N VAL A 84 -0.11 5.69 2.32
CA VAL A 84 -0.26 4.29 2.73
C VAL A 84 -0.56 4.22 4.22
N ASN A 85 0.07 5.07 5.03
CA ASN A 85 -0.19 5.13 6.47
C ASN A 85 -1.66 5.46 6.75
N GLU A 86 -2.24 6.46 6.07
CA GLU A 86 -3.68 6.77 6.19
C GLU A 86 -4.57 5.58 5.80
N ILE A 87 -4.27 4.90 4.69
CA ILE A 87 -5.05 3.73 4.23
C ILE A 87 -4.96 2.59 5.26
N MET A 88 -3.77 2.29 5.76
CA MET A 88 -3.54 1.19 6.70
C MET A 88 -4.12 1.48 8.10
N HIS A 89 -4.22 2.76 8.49
CA HIS A 89 -4.80 3.16 9.77
C HIS A 89 -6.33 3.34 9.73
N CYS A 90 -6.95 3.15 8.57
CA CYS A 90 -8.41 3.08 8.48
C CYS A 90 -8.96 1.94 9.35
N GLU A 91 -10.05 2.20 10.08
CA GLU A 91 -10.64 1.25 11.02
C GLU A 91 -11.14 -0.03 10.32
N GLU A 92 -11.71 0.10 9.12
CA GLU A 92 -12.18 -1.02 8.32
C GLU A 92 -11.01 -1.95 7.95
N MET A 93 -9.92 -1.37 7.44
CA MET A 93 -8.72 -2.12 7.06
C MET A 93 -8.08 -2.79 8.26
N ARG A 94 -7.96 -2.08 9.40
CA ARG A 94 -7.40 -2.64 10.63
C ARG A 94 -8.22 -3.80 11.18
N THR A 95 -9.54 -3.75 11.04
CA THR A 95 -10.44 -4.82 11.50
C THR A 95 -10.30 -6.07 10.63
N ILE A 96 -10.28 -5.89 9.31
CA ILE A 96 -10.08 -6.99 8.36
C ILE A 96 -8.67 -7.59 8.54
N GLU A 97 -7.64 -6.75 8.57
CA GLU A 97 -6.25 -7.17 8.77
C GLU A 97 -6.06 -7.90 10.09
N GLY A 98 -6.64 -7.40 11.19
CA GLY A 98 -6.59 -8.07 12.49
C GLY A 98 -7.20 -9.46 12.45
N THR A 99 -8.34 -9.62 11.77
CA THR A 99 -9.02 -10.92 11.61
C THR A 99 -8.17 -11.90 10.80
N TRP A 100 -7.66 -11.47 9.65
CA TRP A 100 -6.85 -12.32 8.77
C TRP A 100 -5.47 -12.64 9.35
N ARG A 101 -4.81 -11.69 10.02
CA ARG A 101 -3.55 -11.95 10.73
C ARG A 101 -3.76 -12.90 11.90
N GLY A 102 -4.87 -12.77 12.62
CA GLY A 102 -5.25 -13.71 13.69
C GLY A 102 -5.46 -15.13 13.16
N LEU A 103 -6.19 -15.27 12.05
CA LEU A 103 -6.37 -16.57 11.39
C LEU A 103 -5.05 -17.15 10.87
N HIS A 104 -4.23 -16.33 10.22
CA HIS A 104 -2.91 -16.73 9.73
C HIS A 104 -1.98 -17.16 10.88
N TYR A 105 -2.04 -16.46 12.02
CA TYR A 105 -1.33 -16.86 13.23
C TYR A 105 -1.81 -18.22 13.73
N LEU A 106 -3.12 -18.47 13.77
CA LEU A 106 -3.67 -19.75 14.20
C LEU A 106 -3.20 -20.90 13.29
N VAL A 107 -3.27 -20.71 11.97
CA VAL A 107 -2.89 -21.73 10.99
C VAL A 107 -1.39 -22.01 11.05
N ASN A 108 -0.54 -20.98 11.10
CA ASN A 108 0.91 -21.18 11.06
C ASN A 108 1.50 -21.76 12.35
N ASN A 109 0.86 -21.54 13.50
CA ASN A 109 1.34 -22.08 14.77
C ASN A 109 0.68 -23.41 15.15
N THR A 110 -0.19 -23.95 14.30
CA THR A 110 -0.84 -25.23 14.56
C THR A 110 -0.36 -26.27 13.54
N GLU A 111 0.22 -27.36 14.03
CA GLU A 111 0.56 -28.50 13.18
C GLU A 111 -0.73 -29.23 12.76
N THR A 112 -1.27 -28.87 11.60
CA THR A 112 -2.42 -29.55 11.01
C THR A 112 -1.97 -30.87 10.37
N ASP A 113 -2.48 -31.99 10.89
CA ASP A 113 -2.32 -33.34 10.30
C ASP A 113 -3.72 -33.97 10.12
N GLN A 114 -3.82 -35.24 9.71
CA GLN A 114 -5.11 -35.95 9.55
C GLN A 114 -6.03 -35.87 10.77
N LYS A 115 -5.46 -35.71 11.98
CA LYS A 115 -6.20 -35.60 13.24
C LYS A 115 -6.65 -34.18 13.59
N LEU A 116 -6.06 -33.14 13.00
CA LEU A 116 -6.35 -31.75 13.34
C LEU A 116 -6.71 -30.98 12.07
N LYS A 117 -7.97 -30.58 12.00
CA LYS A 117 -8.52 -29.81 10.89
C LYS A 117 -9.07 -28.48 11.40
N ILE A 118 -8.77 -27.42 10.68
CA ILE A 118 -9.30 -26.09 10.93
C ILE A 118 -10.31 -25.80 9.82
N ARG A 119 -11.56 -25.56 10.20
CA ARG A 119 -12.61 -25.14 9.26
C ARG A 119 -13.02 -23.71 9.58
N VAL A 120 -13.13 -22.88 8.55
CA VAL A 120 -13.43 -21.45 8.68
C VAL A 120 -14.80 -21.18 8.08
N MET A 121 -15.65 -20.50 8.84
CA MET A 121 -16.94 -19.99 8.39
C MET A 121 -16.89 -18.47 8.38
N ASN A 122 -17.03 -17.85 7.20
CA ASN A 122 -17.11 -16.41 7.09
C ASN A 122 -18.53 -15.94 7.38
N ILE A 123 -18.71 -15.24 8.49
CA ILE A 123 -19.98 -14.63 8.92
C ILE A 123 -19.67 -13.36 9.72
N THR A 124 -20.42 -12.29 9.50
CA THR A 124 -20.28 -11.08 10.33
C THR A 124 -21.00 -11.27 11.67
N LYS A 125 -20.63 -10.46 12.67
CA LYS A 125 -21.30 -10.49 13.99
C LYS A 125 -22.80 -10.22 13.87
N ASP A 126 -23.17 -9.24 13.06
CA ASP A 126 -24.56 -8.83 12.87
C ASP A 126 -25.36 -9.93 12.16
N GLN A 127 -24.79 -10.53 11.10
CA GLN A 127 -25.41 -11.69 10.44
C GLN A 127 -25.62 -12.88 11.39
N LEU A 128 -24.65 -13.13 12.27
CA LEU A 128 -24.79 -14.19 13.27
C LEU A 128 -25.88 -13.85 14.28
N ALA A 129 -25.96 -12.60 14.73
CA ALA A 129 -27.02 -12.14 15.65
C ALA A 129 -28.40 -12.26 15.00
N ASP A 130 -28.58 -11.72 13.79
CA ASP A 130 -29.82 -11.82 13.01
C ASP A 130 -30.24 -13.28 12.83
N THR A 131 -29.29 -14.17 12.48
CA THR A 131 -29.58 -15.61 12.31
C THR A 131 -29.97 -16.29 13.63
N LEU A 132 -29.50 -15.81 14.77
CA LEU A 132 -29.88 -16.36 16.07
C LEU A 132 -31.23 -15.81 16.54
N GLU A 133 -31.53 -14.55 16.24
CA GLU A 133 -32.83 -13.92 16.52
C GLU A 133 -33.94 -14.51 15.66
N ASP A 134 -33.72 -14.65 14.35
CA ASP A 134 -34.70 -15.20 13.39
C ASP A 134 -35.15 -16.63 13.74
N PHE A 135 -34.25 -17.40 14.36
CA PHE A 135 -34.46 -18.82 14.68
C PHE A 135 -34.56 -19.07 16.19
N GLU A 136 -34.97 -18.09 16.99
CA GLU A 136 -35.07 -18.25 18.43
C GLU A 136 -36.16 -19.25 18.88
N GLY A 137 -36.10 -19.68 20.15
CA GLY A 137 -37.13 -20.52 20.75
C GLY A 137 -37.13 -21.96 20.24
N GLN A 138 -38.20 -22.42 19.61
CA GLN A 138 -38.35 -23.81 19.14
C GLN A 138 -37.67 -24.09 17.79
N MET A 139 -37.30 -23.04 17.03
CA MET A 139 -36.72 -23.18 15.69
C MET A 139 -35.19 -23.13 15.66
N TRP A 140 -34.55 -23.10 16.83
CA TRP A 140 -33.10 -22.94 16.96
C TRP A 140 -32.29 -24.03 16.24
N ASP A 141 -32.85 -25.24 16.19
CA ASP A 141 -32.30 -26.42 15.52
C ASP A 141 -32.44 -26.36 13.98
N GLN A 142 -33.23 -25.41 13.45
CA GLN A 142 -33.38 -25.20 12.01
C GLN A 142 -32.41 -24.13 11.47
N SER A 143 -31.72 -23.42 12.35
CA SER A 143 -30.81 -22.34 11.97
C SER A 143 -29.69 -22.85 11.05
N PRO A 144 -29.29 -22.07 10.03
CA PRO A 144 -28.18 -22.44 9.13
C PRO A 144 -26.86 -22.69 9.88
N VAL A 145 -26.64 -21.97 10.98
CA VAL A 145 -25.44 -22.13 11.82
C VAL A 145 -25.49 -23.45 12.57
N PHE A 146 -26.64 -23.81 13.17
CA PHE A 146 -26.78 -25.10 13.86
C PHE A 146 -26.60 -26.28 12.91
N LYS A 147 -27.20 -26.22 11.71
CA LYS A 147 -27.05 -27.31 10.72
C LYS A 147 -25.58 -27.57 10.37
N LYS A 148 -24.82 -26.52 10.10
CA LYS A 148 -23.38 -26.63 9.75
C LYS A 148 -22.51 -27.11 10.90
N VAL A 149 -22.81 -26.68 12.13
CA VAL A 149 -22.00 -27.03 13.31
C VAL A 149 -22.35 -28.40 13.86
N TYR A 150 -23.64 -28.76 13.87
CA TYR A 150 -24.14 -29.94 14.55
C TYR A 150 -24.66 -31.01 13.60
N SER A 151 -25.60 -30.68 12.71
CA SER A 151 -26.24 -31.69 11.85
C SER A 151 -25.25 -32.31 10.85
N ASP A 152 -24.47 -31.48 10.17
CA ASP A 152 -23.57 -31.91 9.09
C ASP A 152 -22.35 -32.70 9.60
N GLU A 153 -21.94 -32.48 10.86
CA GLU A 153 -20.75 -33.12 11.44
C GLU A 153 -21.08 -34.10 12.57
N TYR A 154 -21.77 -33.64 13.62
CA TYR A 154 -22.00 -34.46 14.82
C TYR A 154 -23.06 -35.54 14.59
N SER A 155 -24.12 -35.20 13.84
CA SER A 155 -25.24 -36.14 13.58
C SER A 155 -25.04 -37.00 12.33
N MET A 156 -23.99 -36.74 11.55
CA MET A 156 -23.67 -37.45 10.32
C MET A 156 -22.81 -38.69 10.62
N PHE A 157 -23.18 -39.84 10.05
CA PHE A 157 -22.36 -41.06 10.18
C PHE A 157 -21.02 -40.86 9.45
N GLY A 158 -19.92 -40.89 10.21
CA GLY A 158 -18.57 -40.61 9.69
C GLY A 158 -18.22 -39.13 9.57
N GLY A 159 -19.00 -38.23 10.18
CA GLY A 159 -18.67 -36.81 10.29
C GLY A 159 -17.56 -36.52 11.30
N GLU A 160 -17.06 -35.28 11.29
CA GLU A 160 -15.93 -34.86 12.11
C GLU A 160 -16.37 -33.79 13.11
N PRO A 161 -16.75 -34.17 14.35
CA PRO A 161 -17.32 -33.23 15.29
C PRO A 161 -16.32 -32.14 15.68
N PHE A 162 -16.82 -30.90 15.78
CA PHE A 162 -16.01 -29.78 16.21
C PHE A 162 -15.69 -29.87 17.70
N GLY A 163 -14.39 -29.92 18.04
CA GLY A 163 -13.93 -29.91 19.43
C GLY A 163 -13.96 -28.52 20.07
N VAL A 164 -13.78 -27.47 19.27
CA VAL A 164 -13.77 -26.08 19.74
C VAL A 164 -14.31 -25.15 18.65
N ILE A 165 -15.05 -24.12 19.08
CA ILE A 165 -15.48 -23.02 18.23
C ILE A 165 -14.76 -21.77 18.71
N ILE A 166 -14.05 -21.10 17.80
CA ILE A 166 -13.34 -19.85 18.08
C ILE A 166 -14.09 -18.72 17.39
N GLY A 167 -14.62 -17.78 18.18
CA GLY A 167 -15.25 -16.57 17.67
C GLY A 167 -14.22 -15.46 17.46
N GLY A 168 -13.98 -15.07 16.22
CA GLY A 168 -13.15 -13.89 15.87
C GLY A 168 -13.88 -12.56 16.07
N LEU A 169 -14.67 -12.44 17.14
CA LEU A 169 -15.65 -11.37 17.34
C LEU A 169 -15.48 -10.70 18.70
N ARG A 170 -15.62 -9.37 18.72
CA ARG A 170 -15.62 -8.59 19.96
C ARG A 170 -17.03 -8.58 20.55
N VAL A 171 -17.20 -9.28 21.67
CA VAL A 171 -18.41 -9.19 22.48
C VAL A 171 -18.22 -8.06 23.48
N GLN A 172 -19.10 -7.07 23.43
CA GLN A 172 -19.16 -6.00 24.42
C GLN A 172 -20.31 -6.32 25.38
N PRO A 173 -20.15 -6.14 26.71
CA PRO A 173 -21.28 -6.26 27.63
C PRO A 173 -22.39 -5.27 27.23
N PRO A 174 -23.67 -5.62 27.48
CA PRO A 174 -24.77 -4.69 27.22
C PRO A 174 -24.53 -3.40 28.02
N SER A 175 -24.69 -2.25 27.36
CA SER A 175 -24.73 -0.96 28.03
C SER A 175 -25.90 -0.93 29.01
N PRO A 176 -25.71 -0.41 30.24
CA PRO A 176 -26.76 -0.35 31.26
C PRO A 176 -27.97 0.48 30.84
#